data_AF-A0A832IDQ6-F1
#
_entry.id   AF-A0A832IDQ6-F1
#
_cell.length_a   1.000
_cell.length_b   1.000
_cell.length_c   1.000
_cell.angle_alpha   90.00
_cell.angle_beta   90.00
_cell.angle_gamma   90.00
#
_symmetry.space_group_name_H-M   'P 1'
#
loop_
_entity.id
_entity.type
_entity.pdbx_description
1 polymer ?
#
loop_
_entity_poly.entity_id
_entity_poly.type
_entity_poly.pdbx_seq_one_letter_code
_entity_poly.pdbx_strand_id
1 'polypeptide(L)'
;ISSDEKQVAIFEADPYRVEDFSLSVFLDIVKASKQLNKQQTFNATPKNLPILIFSGDKDPVGEMGKGLKRVLKQYKKAGMNDVTLKLYKGGRHEMLNEVNKEEVTHDLVSWLNEKIER
;
A
#
# COMPACT_ATOMS: atom_id res chain seq x y z
N ILE A 1 -5.19 8.09 10.34
CA ILE A 1 -4.35 8.02 9.14
C ILE A 1 -2.95 7.50 9.51
N SER A 2 -2.25 8.18 10.41
CA SER A 2 -1.09 7.67 11.16
C SER A 2 -1.43 7.44 12.64
N SER A 3 -0.59 6.74 13.40
CA SER A 3 -0.60 6.72 14.88
C SER A 3 0.24 7.84 15.50
N ASP A 4 1.08 8.53 14.72
CA ASP A 4 1.79 9.74 15.16
C ASP A 4 0.86 10.96 15.09
N GLU A 5 0.41 11.43 16.24
CA GLU A 5 -0.49 12.59 16.36
C GLU A 5 0.11 13.87 15.74
N LYS A 6 1.44 14.02 15.74
CA LYS A 6 2.08 15.19 15.11
C LYS A 6 1.94 15.13 13.59
N GLN A 7 2.05 13.94 12.99
CA GLN A 7 1.85 13.76 11.55
C GLN A 7 0.39 13.99 11.17
N VAL A 8 -0.56 13.58 12.01
CA VAL A 8 -1.98 13.90 11.81
C VAL A 8 -2.21 15.42 11.83
N ALA A 9 -1.64 16.14 12.78
CA ALA A 9 -1.75 17.59 12.85
C ALA A 9 -1.11 18.30 11.64
N ILE A 10 0.04 17.82 11.15
CA ILE A 10 0.68 18.31 9.92
C ILE A 10 -0.26 18.10 8.72
N PHE A 11 -0.84 16.91 8.59
CA PHE A 11 -1.80 16.58 7.53
C PHE A 11 -3.07 17.43 7.60
N GLU A 12 -3.55 17.80 8.79
CA GLU A 12 -4.69 18.70 8.99
C GLU A 12 -4.38 20.16 8.65
N ALA A 13 -3.15 20.61 8.90
CA ALA A 13 -2.73 21.98 8.62
C ALA A 13 -2.24 22.21 7.18
N ASP A 14 -2.13 21.16 6.35
CA ASP A 14 -1.62 21.29 4.99
C ASP A 14 -2.62 22.04 4.07
N PRO A 15 -2.27 23.23 3.55
CA PRO A 15 -3.15 24.00 2.66
C PRO A 15 -3.40 23.32 1.31
N TYR A 16 -2.64 22.30 0.96
CA TYR A 16 -2.82 21.51 -0.26
C TYR A 16 -3.68 20.25 -0.04
N ARG A 17 -4.13 19.98 1.19
CA ARG A 17 -5.08 18.91 1.46
C ARG A 17 -6.45 19.25 0.84
N VAL A 18 -7.01 18.28 0.12
CA VAL A 18 -8.36 18.37 -0.47
C VAL A 18 -9.30 17.44 0.29
N GLU A 19 -10.40 18.00 0.79
CA GLU A 19 -11.47 17.22 1.43
C GLU A 19 -12.74 17.13 0.56
N ASP A 20 -12.96 18.14 -0.28
CA ASP A 20 -14.13 18.24 -1.14
C ASP A 20 -13.91 17.50 -2.46
N PHE A 21 -14.31 16.24 -2.49
CA PHE A 21 -14.32 15.44 -3.70
C PHE A 21 -15.67 15.50 -4.39
N SER A 22 -15.66 15.64 -5.71
CA SER A 22 -16.88 15.53 -6.53
C SER A 22 -17.40 14.09 -6.56
N LEU A 23 -18.70 13.92 -6.80
CA LEU A 23 -19.32 12.60 -6.96
C LEU A 23 -18.65 11.75 -8.05
N SER A 24 -18.11 12.38 -9.10
CA SER A 24 -17.37 11.68 -10.14
C SER A 24 -16.10 11.03 -9.63
N VAL A 25 -15.37 11.67 -8.70
CA VAL A 25 -14.17 11.06 -8.09
C VAL A 25 -14.55 9.78 -7.35
N PHE A 26 -15.61 9.79 -6.55
CA PHE A 26 -16.08 8.59 -5.85
C PHE A 26 -16.51 7.49 -6.83
N LEU A 27 -17.23 7.86 -7.90
CA LEU A 27 -17.63 6.92 -8.94
C LEU A 27 -16.42 6.26 -9.61
N ASP A 28 -15.38 7.04 -9.89
CA ASP A 28 -14.16 6.54 -10.53
C ASP A 28 -13.36 5.64 -9.61
N ILE A 29 -13.26 5.96 -8.31
CA ILE A 29 -12.62 5.08 -7.32
C ILE A 29 -13.31 3.71 -7.27
N VAL A 30 -14.65 3.67 -7.24
CA VAL A 30 -15.40 2.40 -7.21
C VAL A 30 -15.22 1.61 -8.50
N LYS A 31 -15.31 2.27 -9.66
CA LYS A 31 -15.09 1.64 -10.97
C LYS A 31 -13.66 1.08 -11.10
N ALA A 32 -12.66 1.88 -10.76
CA ALA A 32 -11.25 1.49 -10.80
C ALA A 32 -10.98 0.35 -9.85
N SER A 33 -11.47 0.40 -8.61
CA SER A 33 -11.33 -0.68 -7.63
C SER A 33 -11.90 -2.00 -8.18
N LYS A 34 -13.09 -1.99 -8.78
CA LYS A 34 -13.69 -3.17 -9.41
C LYS A 34 -12.84 -3.71 -10.57
N GLN A 35 -12.24 -2.83 -11.37
CA GLN A 35 -11.38 -3.21 -12.49
C GLN A 35 -10.04 -3.80 -12.02
N LEU A 36 -9.38 -3.14 -11.07
CA LEU A 36 -8.08 -3.54 -10.54
C LEU A 36 -8.13 -4.91 -9.84
N ASN A 37 -9.25 -5.24 -9.22
CA ASN A 37 -9.45 -6.53 -8.55
C ASN A 37 -9.77 -7.71 -9.50
N LYS A 38 -9.83 -7.50 -10.83
CA LYS A 38 -10.03 -8.60 -11.80
C LYS A 38 -8.73 -9.38 -12.01
N GLN A 39 -8.84 -10.70 -12.16
CA GLN A 39 -7.69 -11.59 -12.43
C GLN A 39 -6.88 -11.15 -13.66
N GLN A 40 -7.54 -10.62 -14.69
CA GLN A 40 -6.87 -10.11 -15.90
C GLN A 40 -5.84 -9.02 -15.59
N THR A 41 -6.13 -8.13 -14.63
CA THR A 41 -5.21 -7.07 -14.20
C THR A 41 -3.94 -7.66 -13.56
N PHE A 42 -4.09 -8.62 -12.65
CA PHE A 42 -2.95 -9.33 -12.07
C PHE A 42 -2.16 -10.10 -13.14
N ASN A 43 -2.85 -10.71 -14.11
CA ASN A 43 -2.21 -11.45 -15.19
C ASN A 43 -1.40 -10.55 -16.12
N ALA A 44 -1.84 -9.30 -16.32
CA ALA A 44 -1.15 -8.31 -17.16
C ALA A 44 0.14 -7.76 -16.52
N THR A 45 0.39 -8.03 -15.24
CA THR A 45 1.64 -7.61 -14.58
C THR A 45 2.84 -8.41 -15.14
N PRO A 46 3.95 -7.76 -15.52
CA PRO A 46 5.15 -8.44 -16.02
C PRO A 46 5.70 -9.44 -15.01
N LYS A 47 5.94 -10.69 -15.42
CA LYS A 47 6.27 -11.80 -14.51
C LYS A 47 7.60 -11.67 -13.80
N ASN A 48 8.50 -10.88 -14.37
CA ASN A 48 9.83 -10.65 -13.83
C ASN A 48 9.91 -9.35 -13.02
N LEU A 49 8.80 -8.62 -12.82
CA LEU A 49 8.77 -7.42 -12.00
C LEU A 49 8.68 -7.79 -10.51
N PRO A 50 9.68 -7.48 -9.67
CA PRO A 50 9.56 -7.66 -8.23
C PRO A 50 8.52 -6.72 -7.64
N ILE A 51 7.73 -7.19 -6.68
CA ILE A 51 6.69 -6.39 -6.03
C ILE A 51 6.86 -6.41 -4.52
N LEU A 52 7.00 -5.23 -3.92
CA LEU A 52 6.87 -5.04 -2.48
C LEU A 52 5.46 -4.52 -2.15
N ILE A 53 4.77 -5.21 -1.25
CA ILE A 53 3.51 -4.77 -0.65
C ILE A 53 3.79 -4.51 0.83
N PHE A 54 3.53 -3.30 1.31
CA PHE A 54 3.66 -3.01 2.73
C PHE A 54 2.55 -2.10 3.25
N SER A 55 2.19 -2.27 4.52
CA SER A 55 1.18 -1.48 5.25
C SER A 55 1.27 -1.81 6.75
N GLY A 56 0.53 -1.07 7.57
CA GLY A 56 0.36 -1.38 8.97
C GLY A 56 -0.74 -2.42 9.22
N ASP A 57 -0.62 -3.21 10.29
CA ASP A 57 -1.62 -4.21 10.63
C ASP A 57 -2.92 -3.63 11.25
N LYS A 58 -2.93 -2.32 11.54
CA LYS A 58 -4.10 -1.54 11.98
C LYS A 58 -4.66 -0.62 10.90
N ASP A 59 -4.27 -0.80 9.64
CA ASP A 59 -4.84 -0.06 8.52
C ASP A 59 -6.24 -0.60 8.13
N PRO A 60 -7.33 0.18 8.33
CA PRO A 60 -8.67 -0.22 7.92
C PRO A 60 -8.83 -0.31 6.40
N VAL A 61 -8.06 0.46 5.61
CA VAL A 61 -8.12 0.43 4.13
C VAL A 61 -7.70 -0.95 3.62
N GLY A 62 -6.69 -1.53 4.25
CA GLY A 62 -6.22 -2.89 3.98
C GLY A 62 -7.00 -4.01 4.68
N GLU A 63 -8.15 -3.72 5.29
CA GLU A 63 -8.89 -4.63 6.18
C GLU A 63 -8.01 -5.24 7.29
N MET A 64 -7.23 -4.40 7.96
CA MET A 64 -6.29 -4.83 9.01
C MET A 64 -5.32 -5.90 8.49
N GLY A 65 -4.79 -5.67 7.28
CA GLY A 65 -3.87 -6.57 6.57
C GLY A 65 -4.51 -7.75 5.84
N LYS A 66 -5.81 -8.05 6.04
CA LYS A 66 -6.48 -9.16 5.33
C LYS A 66 -6.59 -8.91 3.82
N GLY A 67 -6.86 -7.67 3.43
CA GLY A 67 -6.92 -7.26 2.03
C GLY A 67 -5.59 -7.47 1.31
N LEU A 68 -4.49 -7.13 1.96
CA LEU A 68 -3.15 -7.27 1.39
C LEU A 68 -2.76 -8.74 1.20
N LYS A 69 -3.13 -9.61 2.14
CA LYS A 69 -2.96 -11.07 1.99
C LYS A 69 -3.72 -11.60 0.78
N ARG A 70 -4.90 -11.05 0.47
CA ARG A 70 -5.65 -11.42 -0.75
C ARG A 70 -4.94 -10.92 -2.01
N VAL A 71 -4.44 -9.69 -2.02
CA VAL A 71 -3.65 -9.14 -3.13
C VAL A 71 -2.41 -10.01 -3.41
N LEU A 72 -1.66 -10.36 -2.36
CA LEU A 72 -0.51 -11.28 -2.46
C LEU A 72 -0.91 -12.62 -3.10
N LYS A 73 -2.03 -13.21 -2.66
CA LYS A 73 -2.54 -14.47 -3.22
C LYS A 73 -2.90 -14.34 -4.69
N GLN A 74 -3.50 -13.22 -5.11
CA GLN A 74 -3.85 -12.98 -6.51
C GLN A 74 -2.63 -12.85 -7.41
N TYR A 75 -1.58 -12.15 -6.97
CA TYR A 75 -0.31 -12.10 -7.71
C TYR A 75 0.36 -13.47 -7.82
N LYS A 76 0.40 -14.25 -6.73
CA LYS A 76 0.91 -15.62 -6.77
C LYS A 76 0.12 -16.49 -7.74
N LYS A 77 -1.22 -16.39 -7.74
CA LYS A 77 -2.09 -17.10 -8.69
C LYS A 77 -1.87 -16.64 -10.13
N ALA A 78 -1.49 -15.39 -10.34
CA ALA A 78 -1.13 -14.84 -11.65
C ALA A 78 0.29 -15.22 -12.12
N GLY A 79 0.99 -16.10 -11.38
CA GLY A 79 2.33 -16.59 -11.73
C GLY A 79 3.47 -15.64 -11.36
N MET A 80 3.23 -14.66 -10.48
CA MET A 80 4.30 -13.81 -9.96
C MET A 80 5.10 -14.58 -8.89
N ASN A 81 6.42 -14.62 -9.07
CA ASN A 81 7.32 -15.38 -8.20
C ASN A 81 8.04 -14.50 -7.15
N ASP A 82 8.27 -13.22 -7.44
CA ASP A 82 8.92 -12.27 -6.53
C ASP A 82 7.91 -11.25 -6.00
N VAL A 83 7.16 -11.64 -4.97
CA VAL A 83 6.19 -10.77 -4.29
C VAL A 83 6.42 -10.85 -2.78
N THR A 84 6.84 -9.74 -2.20
CA THR A 84 7.09 -9.57 -0.76
C THR A 84 5.90 -8.88 -0.12
N LEU A 85 5.45 -9.36 1.05
CA LEU A 85 4.46 -8.69 1.90
C LEU A 85 5.07 -8.42 3.27
N LYS A 86 5.10 -7.16 3.69
CA LYS A 86 5.52 -6.75 5.04
C LYS A 86 4.39 -6.00 5.74
N LEU A 87 3.97 -6.49 6.90
CA LEU A 87 2.98 -5.83 7.75
C LEU A 87 3.65 -5.35 9.02
N TYR A 88 3.60 -4.05 9.28
CA TYR A 88 4.19 -3.44 10.48
C TYR A 88 3.17 -3.46 11.61
N LYS A 89 3.58 -4.04 12.75
CA LYS A 89 2.70 -4.21 13.92
C LYS A 89 2.33 -2.85 14.50
N GLY A 90 1.03 -2.61 14.71
CA GLY A 90 0.52 -1.37 15.29
C GLY A 90 0.41 -0.19 14.33
N GLY A 91 1.10 -0.23 13.18
CA GLY A 91 1.03 0.82 12.16
C GLY A 91 -0.36 0.93 11.56
N ARG A 92 -0.74 2.14 11.13
CA ARG A 92 -1.99 2.43 10.43
C ARG A 92 -1.72 2.58 8.92
N HIS A 93 -2.28 3.61 8.29
CA HIS A 93 -2.32 3.72 6.83
C HIS A 93 -1.02 4.28 6.24
N GLU A 94 -0.49 5.36 6.82
CA GLU A 94 0.66 6.08 6.27
C GLU A 94 1.98 5.60 6.86
N MET A 95 2.44 4.41 6.48
CA MET A 95 3.63 3.80 7.10
C MET A 95 4.92 4.64 7.03
N LEU A 96 5.07 5.49 6.01
CA LEU A 96 6.22 6.41 5.90
C LEU A 96 6.11 7.64 6.83
N ASN A 97 4.94 7.87 7.40
CA ASN A 97 4.65 8.90 8.41
C ASN A 97 4.24 8.27 9.76
N GLU A 98 4.52 6.99 9.98
CA GLU A 98 4.28 6.34 11.26
C GLU A 98 5.41 6.59 12.27
N VAL A 99 5.16 6.29 13.53
CA VAL A 99 6.15 6.40 14.61
C VAL A 99 7.41 5.57 14.38
N ASN A 100 7.33 4.53 13.54
CA ASN A 100 8.45 3.68 13.14
C ASN A 100 8.91 3.94 11.70
N LYS A 101 8.67 5.13 11.14
CA LYS A 101 9.03 5.50 9.75
C LYS A 101 10.50 5.22 9.39
N GLU A 102 11.43 5.31 10.35
CA GLU A 102 12.84 5.01 10.13
C GLU A 102 13.04 3.52 9.81
N GLU A 103 12.35 2.63 10.50
CA GLU A 103 12.32 1.18 10.21
C GLU A 103 11.73 0.95 8.81
N VAL A 104 10.56 1.53 8.53
CA VAL A 104 9.85 1.36 7.26
C VAL A 104 10.70 1.85 6.09
N THR A 105 11.36 3.00 6.24
CA THR A 105 12.23 3.58 5.21
C THR A 105 13.47 2.72 5.00
N HIS A 106 14.09 2.25 6.07
CA HIS A 106 15.25 1.36 5.98
C HIS A 106 14.89 0.06 5.24
N ASP A 107 13.77 -0.56 5.59
CA ASP A 107 13.28 -1.78 4.94
C ASP A 107 12.98 -1.56 3.45
N LEU A 108 12.35 -0.44 3.09
CA LEU A 108 12.07 -0.08 1.71
C LEU A 108 13.37 0.09 0.91
N VAL A 109 14.33 0.86 1.42
CA VAL A 109 15.62 1.10 0.75
C VAL A 109 16.42 -0.20 0.64
N SER A 110 16.44 -1.01 1.69
CA SER A 110 17.10 -2.33 1.69
C SER A 110 16.50 -3.24 0.62
N TRP A 111 15.17 -3.31 0.54
CA TRP A 111 14.50 -4.09 -0.50
C TRP A 111 14.82 -3.57 -1.91
N LEU A 112 14.83 -2.25 -2.12
CA LEU A 112 15.19 -1.66 -3.40
C LEU A 112 16.63 -2.01 -3.80
N ASN A 113 17.59 -1.87 -2.89
CA ASN A 113 18.99 -2.22 -3.16
C ASN A 113 19.13 -3.71 -3.51
N GLU A 114 18.47 -4.61 -2.78
CA GLU A 114 18.43 -6.05 -3.10
C GLU A 114 17.91 -6.32 -4.53
N LYS A 115 16.97 -5.52 -5.05
CA LYS A 115 16.42 -5.70 -6.39
C LYS A 115 17.24 -5.05 -7.49
N ILE A 116 17.97 -3.98 -7.19
CA ILE A 116 18.81 -3.25 -8.16
C ILE A 116 20.16 -3.95 -8.36
N GLU A 117 20.70 -4.59 -7.31
CA GLU A 117 21.96 -5.33 -7.38
C GLU A 117 21.84 -6.71 -8.06
N ARG A 118 20.64 -7.09 -8.53
CA ARG A 118 20.37 -8.32 -9.28
C ARG A 118 20.48 -8.11 -10.80
#